data_AF-A0A9X2IG30-F1
#
_entry.id   AF-A0A9X2IG30-F1
#
_cell.length_a   1.000
_cell.length_b   1.000
_cell.length_c   1.000
_cell.angle_alpha   90.00
_cell.angle_beta   90.00
_cell.angle_gamma   90.00
#
_symmetry.space_group_name_H-M   'P 1'
#
loop_
_entity.id
_entity.type
_entity.pdbx_description
1 polymer ?
#
loop_
_entity_poly.entity_id
_entity_poly.type
_entity_poly.pdbx_seq_one_letter_code
_entity_poly.pdbx_strand_id
1 'polypeptide(L)'
;MARFKPSEDHPVLVGLVALVGVAVAIGLVLGVVALAGSRVAGLGETSTADSTADVSAGETLYAPRPTRTSATSEPSEETSTASSGGGSQGDGGSAKKNNKKKQKQKRISLSASPQQVSSMERIDLTGTYKGGEGSVLQVQRLQDGSWTDFPVTAVVSGGTFSTYVQTGYAGEVKFRVLDSDSDRTSNTVTVTVG
;
A
#
# COMPACT_ATOMS: atom_id res chain seq x y z
N MET A 1 26.62 43.20 -15.04
CA MET A 1 25.79 41.99 -15.20
C MET A 1 26.68 40.76 -15.11
N ALA A 2 26.76 40.13 -13.95
CA ALA A 2 27.54 38.90 -13.77
C ALA A 2 26.71 37.70 -14.25
N ARG A 3 27.20 37.00 -15.28
CA ARG A 3 26.60 35.78 -15.80
C ARG A 3 27.08 34.62 -14.91
N PHE A 4 26.17 34.04 -14.12
CA PHE A 4 26.45 32.82 -13.37
C PHE A 4 26.68 31.68 -14.39
N LYS A 5 27.89 31.11 -14.45
CA LYS A 5 28.15 29.87 -15.18
C LYS A 5 27.98 28.73 -14.19
N PRO A 6 27.00 27.81 -14.37
CA PRO A 6 26.92 26.62 -13.53
C PRO A 6 28.11 25.71 -13.87
N SER A 7 28.94 25.39 -12.89
CA SER A 7 30.00 24.39 -12.99
C SER A 7 29.39 22.98 -12.84
N GLU A 8 29.58 22.14 -13.85
CA GLU A 8 28.93 20.84 -14.10
C GLU A 8 29.45 19.64 -13.25
N ASP A 9 30.20 19.85 -12.17
CA ASP A 9 30.88 18.73 -11.49
C ASP A 9 30.28 18.27 -10.14
N HIS A 10 29.26 18.95 -9.60
CA HIS A 10 28.70 18.61 -8.28
C HIS A 10 27.17 18.65 -8.26
N PRO A 11 26.48 17.62 -8.82
CA PRO A 11 25.02 17.61 -8.92
C PRO A 11 24.34 17.66 -7.54
N VAL A 12 24.95 17.06 -6.53
CA VAL A 12 24.44 17.10 -5.14
C VAL A 12 24.57 18.50 -4.53
N LEU A 13 25.67 19.21 -4.81
CA LEU A 13 25.89 20.56 -4.28
C LEU A 13 24.95 21.58 -4.93
N VAL A 14 24.72 21.47 -6.25
CA VAL A 14 23.73 22.28 -6.96
C VAL A 14 22.33 22.00 -6.43
N GLY A 15 21.99 20.72 -6.20
CA GLY A 15 20.72 20.33 -5.59
C GLY A 15 20.53 20.91 -4.18
N LEU A 16 21.55 20.87 -3.33
CA LEU A 16 21.51 21.44 -1.98
C LEU A 16 21.32 22.96 -2.01
N VAL A 17 22.09 23.67 -2.85
CA VAL A 17 21.98 25.13 -2.99
C VAL A 17 20.61 25.52 -3.53
N ALA A 18 20.08 24.78 -4.52
CA ALA A 18 18.73 24.99 -5.03
C ALA A 18 17.66 24.76 -3.95
N LEU A 19 17.79 23.69 -3.15
CA LEU A 19 16.84 23.38 -2.07
C LEU A 19 16.84 24.47 -0.99
N VAL A 20 18.02 24.95 -0.58
CA VAL A 20 18.14 26.08 0.36
C VAL A 20 17.53 27.35 -0.22
N GLY A 21 17.78 27.65 -1.51
CA GLY A 21 17.19 28.79 -2.19
C GLY A 21 15.66 28.75 -2.21
N VAL A 22 15.07 27.58 -2.49
CA VAL A 22 13.62 27.37 -2.47
C VAL A 22 13.05 27.52 -1.07
N ALA A 23 13.70 26.94 -0.04
CA ALA A 23 13.26 27.06 1.35
C ALA A 23 13.23 28.52 1.82
N VAL A 24 14.25 29.32 1.47
CA VAL A 24 14.30 30.76 1.77
C VAL A 24 13.17 31.50 1.06
N ALA A 25 12.92 31.21 -0.22
CA ALA A 25 11.85 31.85 -0.98
C ALA A 25 10.45 31.58 -0.37
N ILE A 26 10.15 30.32 -0.06
CA ILE A 26 8.86 29.93 0.54
C ILE A 26 8.73 30.53 1.95
N GLY A 27 9.79 30.47 2.77
CA GLY A 27 9.80 31.06 4.10
C GLY A 27 9.55 32.57 4.09
N LEU A 28 10.11 33.29 3.12
CA LEU A 28 9.89 34.73 2.98
C LEU A 28 8.44 35.04 2.57
N VAL A 29 7.86 34.29 1.63
CA VAL A 29 6.46 34.46 1.23
C VAL A 29 5.51 34.20 2.40
N LEU A 30 5.66 33.08 3.11
CA LEU A 30 4.82 32.74 4.25
C LEU A 30 5.01 33.73 5.42
N GLY A 31 6.24 34.17 5.67
CA GLY A 31 6.55 35.16 6.71
C GLY A 31 5.90 36.52 6.45
N VAL A 32 5.92 37.00 5.21
CA VAL A 32 5.26 38.26 4.82
C VAL A 32 3.74 38.14 4.97
N VAL A 33 3.14 37.02 4.56
CA VAL A 33 1.69 36.78 4.72
C VAL A 33 1.28 36.75 6.19
N ALA A 34 2.04 36.06 7.05
CA ALA A 34 1.75 36.01 8.48
C ALA A 34 1.85 37.39 9.17
N LEU A 35 2.86 38.18 8.82
CA LEU A 35 3.04 39.55 9.35
C LEU A 35 1.97 40.53 8.87
N ALA A 36 1.46 40.36 7.65
CA ALA A 36 0.33 41.15 7.15
C ALA A 36 -1.01 40.71 7.78
N GLY A 37 -1.21 39.41 7.97
CA GLY A 37 -2.42 38.84 8.58
C GLY A 37 -2.58 39.18 10.07
N SER A 38 -1.48 39.26 10.81
CA SER A 38 -1.52 39.55 12.26
C SER A 38 -2.06 40.94 12.60
N ARG A 39 -1.99 41.91 11.67
CA ARG A 39 -2.58 43.24 11.86
C ARG A 39 -4.08 43.30 11.60
N VAL A 40 -4.65 42.36 10.85
CA VAL A 40 -6.09 42.30 10.55
C VAL A 40 -6.84 41.45 11.58
N ALA A 41 -6.17 40.45 12.17
CA ALA A 41 -6.79 39.51 13.11
C ALA A 41 -6.88 40.01 14.56
N GLY A 42 -6.30 41.16 14.91
CA GLY A 42 -6.50 41.78 16.23
C GLY A 42 -6.13 40.90 17.43
N LEU A 43 -5.09 40.07 17.32
CA LEU A 43 -4.66 39.17 18.39
C LEU A 43 -3.65 39.87 19.30
N GLY A 44 -4.19 40.65 20.22
CA GLY A 44 -3.53 41.05 21.45
C GLY A 44 -4.54 41.05 22.58
N GLU A 45 -4.80 39.89 23.18
CA GLU A 45 -5.30 39.77 24.55
C GLU A 45 -5.24 38.29 24.98
N THR A 46 -4.67 38.05 26.16
CA THR A 46 -4.66 36.74 26.81
C THR A 46 -6.04 36.52 27.43
N SER A 47 -6.79 35.53 26.97
CA SER A 47 -8.01 35.11 27.68
C SER A 47 -7.98 33.60 27.88
N THR A 48 -7.57 33.25 29.09
CA THR A 48 -7.78 31.97 29.75
C THR A 48 -9.27 31.62 29.68
N ALA A 49 -9.65 30.70 28.80
CA ALA A 49 -10.99 30.14 28.79
C ALA A 49 -11.03 28.97 29.76
N ASP A 50 -11.52 29.26 30.96
CA ASP A 50 -12.10 28.26 31.87
C ASP A 50 -13.18 27.48 31.11
N SER A 51 -13.07 26.15 31.13
CA SER A 51 -14.10 25.26 30.61
C SER A 51 -14.31 24.16 31.65
N THR A 52 -14.82 24.59 32.80
CA THR A 52 -15.44 23.66 33.76
C THR A 52 -16.83 23.32 33.21
N ALA A 53 -16.90 22.30 32.35
CA ALA A 53 -18.17 21.76 31.88
C ALA A 53 -18.59 20.58 32.77
N ASP A 54 -19.67 20.79 33.52
CA ASP A 54 -20.39 19.84 34.35
C ASP A 54 -20.57 18.45 33.69
N VAL A 55 -20.06 17.42 34.34
CA VAL A 55 -20.37 16.02 34.03
C VAL A 55 -21.67 15.66 34.74
N SER A 56 -22.79 15.71 34.01
CA SER A 56 -24.05 15.15 34.48
C SER A 56 -23.94 13.62 34.52
N ALA A 57 -23.76 13.09 35.73
CA ALA A 57 -23.85 11.68 36.04
C ALA A 57 -25.32 11.24 36.00
N GLY A 58 -25.76 10.58 34.93
CA GLY A 58 -27.15 10.10 34.88
C GLY A 58 -27.59 9.25 33.68
N GLU A 59 -26.73 8.95 32.70
CA GLU A 59 -27.15 8.15 31.53
C GLU A 59 -26.76 6.68 31.70
N THR A 60 -27.67 5.86 32.21
CA THR A 60 -27.48 4.41 32.24
C THR A 60 -27.68 3.84 30.84
N LEU A 61 -26.59 3.55 30.13
CA LEU A 61 -26.61 2.88 28.83
C LEU A 61 -27.12 1.43 29.00
N TYR A 62 -28.31 1.14 28.46
CA TYR A 62 -28.90 -0.19 28.46
C TYR A 62 -28.29 -1.04 27.33
N ALA A 63 -27.50 -2.05 27.70
CA ALA A 63 -26.96 -3.02 26.75
C ALA A 63 -27.94 -4.21 26.59
N PRO A 64 -28.48 -4.47 25.38
CA PRO A 64 -29.30 -5.65 25.15
C PRO A 64 -28.46 -6.93 25.28
N ARG A 65 -29.09 -8.01 25.78
CA ARG A 65 -28.42 -9.30 25.95
C ARG A 65 -28.21 -9.97 24.59
N PRO A 66 -26.99 -10.43 24.26
CA PRO A 66 -26.75 -11.18 23.04
C PRO A 66 -27.44 -12.54 23.11
N THR A 67 -28.09 -12.95 22.03
CA THR A 67 -28.56 -14.31 21.81
C THR A 67 -27.53 -15.06 20.96
N ARG A 68 -27.38 -16.37 21.22
CA ARG A 68 -26.51 -17.24 20.40
C ARG A 68 -27.18 -17.51 19.06
N THR A 69 -26.46 -17.33 17.96
CA THR A 69 -26.88 -17.81 16.65
C THR A 69 -26.91 -19.34 16.67
N SER A 70 -28.02 -19.94 16.24
CA SER A 70 -28.08 -21.37 15.97
C SER A 70 -27.10 -21.69 14.86
N ALA A 71 -26.20 -22.65 15.09
CA ALA A 71 -25.32 -23.17 14.06
C ALA A 71 -26.18 -23.68 12.90
N THR A 72 -26.20 -22.92 11.80
CA THR A 72 -26.69 -23.39 10.53
C THR A 72 -25.70 -24.43 10.03
N SER A 73 -26.24 -25.58 9.65
CA SER A 73 -25.55 -26.82 9.32
C SER A 73 -24.28 -26.60 8.49
N GLU A 74 -23.19 -27.21 8.95
CA GLU A 74 -21.93 -27.29 8.23
C GLU A 74 -22.16 -27.76 6.78
N PRO A 75 -21.58 -27.09 5.78
CA PRO A 75 -21.49 -27.64 4.44
C PRO A 75 -20.63 -28.90 4.50
N SER A 76 -21.22 -30.02 4.10
CA SER A 76 -20.53 -31.30 3.91
C SER A 76 -19.38 -31.15 2.91
N GLU A 77 -18.14 -31.18 3.42
CA GLU A 77 -16.93 -31.36 2.62
C GLU A 77 -16.87 -32.80 2.10
N GLU A 78 -17.22 -32.98 0.83
CA GLU A 78 -16.92 -34.22 0.09
C GLU A 78 -15.39 -34.34 -0.09
N THR A 79 -14.78 -35.13 0.77
CA THR A 79 -13.37 -35.53 0.67
C THR A 79 -13.22 -36.49 -0.51
N SER A 80 -12.77 -35.98 -1.66
CA SER A 80 -12.33 -36.83 -2.78
C SER A 80 -10.88 -37.29 -2.53
N THR A 81 -10.75 -38.57 -2.23
CA THR A 81 -9.50 -39.32 -2.09
C THR A 81 -8.76 -39.38 -3.43
N ALA A 82 -7.58 -38.77 -3.53
CA ALA A 82 -6.65 -39.00 -4.65
C ALA A 82 -5.40 -39.74 -4.15
N SER A 83 -5.13 -40.86 -4.82
CA SER A 83 -4.14 -41.88 -4.50
C SER A 83 -2.68 -41.42 -4.65
N SER A 84 -1.80 -42.09 -3.92
CA SER A 84 -0.36 -41.90 -3.88
C SER A 84 0.34 -42.23 -5.20
N GLY A 85 1.47 -41.54 -5.45
CA GLY A 85 2.46 -41.94 -6.44
C GLY A 85 3.76 -41.16 -6.26
N GLY A 86 4.61 -41.62 -5.34
CA GLY A 86 5.95 -41.09 -5.13
C GLY A 86 6.91 -41.50 -6.25
N GLY A 87 7.86 -40.61 -6.55
CA GLY A 87 8.95 -40.85 -7.50
C GLY A 87 9.99 -39.74 -7.41
N SER A 88 10.90 -39.91 -6.44
CA SER A 88 12.11 -39.10 -6.28
C SER A 88 13.12 -39.47 -7.37
N GLN A 89 13.72 -38.48 -8.02
CA GLN A 89 15.07 -38.62 -8.60
C GLN A 89 15.73 -37.24 -8.61
N GLY A 90 16.77 -37.09 -7.79
CA GLY A 90 17.66 -35.94 -7.85
C GLY A 90 18.69 -36.10 -8.97
N ASP A 91 19.19 -34.98 -9.48
CA ASP A 91 20.62 -34.85 -9.70
C ASP A 91 21.06 -33.39 -9.56
N GLY A 92 22.27 -33.24 -9.03
CA GLY A 92 22.92 -32.00 -8.68
C GLY A 92 23.49 -31.26 -9.88
N GLY A 93 23.32 -29.93 -9.85
CA GLY A 93 24.01 -28.99 -10.73
C GLY A 93 24.52 -27.82 -9.91
N SER A 94 25.84 -27.71 -9.86
CA SER A 94 26.67 -26.94 -8.93
C SER A 94 26.52 -25.41 -8.99
N ALA A 95 26.75 -24.80 -7.83
CA ALA A 95 27.50 -23.55 -7.63
C ALA A 95 27.18 -22.29 -8.48
N LYS A 96 26.02 -21.66 -8.24
CA LYS A 96 25.83 -20.19 -8.44
C LYS A 96 24.71 -19.61 -7.56
N LYS A 97 24.58 -20.11 -6.31
CA LYS A 97 23.33 -19.97 -5.51
C LYS A 97 23.34 -18.88 -4.42
N ASN A 98 24.48 -18.31 -4.04
CA ASN A 98 24.51 -17.53 -2.78
C ASN A 98 24.01 -16.08 -2.90
N ASN A 99 24.26 -15.37 -4.02
CA ASN A 99 23.71 -14.02 -4.21
C ASN A 99 22.28 -14.01 -4.81
N LYS A 100 21.93 -15.01 -5.63
CA LYS A 100 20.61 -15.12 -6.26
C LYS A 100 19.52 -15.52 -5.25
N LYS A 101 19.85 -16.32 -4.22
CA LYS A 101 18.92 -16.68 -3.15
C LYS A 101 18.56 -15.48 -2.26
N LYS A 102 19.52 -14.67 -1.82
CA LYS A 102 19.27 -13.46 -1.00
C LYS A 102 18.41 -12.43 -1.72
N GLN A 103 18.67 -12.21 -3.01
CA GLN A 103 17.87 -11.31 -3.85
C GLN A 103 16.47 -11.86 -4.15
N LYS A 104 16.31 -13.19 -4.33
CA LYS A 104 15.00 -13.82 -4.55
C LYS A 104 14.07 -13.73 -3.33
N GLN A 105 14.62 -13.66 -2.11
CA GLN A 105 13.82 -13.55 -0.89
C GLN A 105 13.19 -12.18 -0.72
N LYS A 106 13.86 -11.09 -1.09
CA LYS A 106 13.32 -9.72 -0.98
C LYS A 106 12.34 -9.31 -2.09
N ARG A 107 12.00 -10.22 -3.01
CA ARG A 107 11.07 -9.93 -4.11
C ARG A 107 9.65 -10.20 -3.66
N ILE A 108 8.74 -9.29 -4.00
CA ILE A 108 7.30 -9.47 -3.84
C ILE A 108 6.84 -10.46 -4.91
N SER A 109 6.13 -11.52 -4.50
CA SER A 109 5.46 -12.45 -5.41
C SER A 109 3.96 -12.22 -5.36
N LEU A 110 3.29 -12.24 -6.51
CA LEU A 110 1.85 -12.09 -6.64
C LEU A 110 1.27 -13.22 -7.48
N SER A 111 0.11 -13.72 -7.05
CA SER A 111 -0.73 -14.69 -7.74
C SER A 111 -2.17 -14.18 -7.75
N ALA A 112 -2.94 -14.56 -8.77
CA ALA A 112 -4.36 -14.26 -8.89
C ALA A 112 -5.17 -15.54 -9.07
N SER A 113 -6.33 -15.62 -8.43
CA SER A 113 -7.29 -16.71 -8.59
C SER A 113 -8.73 -16.19 -8.40
N PRO A 114 -9.68 -16.51 -9.27
CA PRO A 114 -9.51 -17.21 -10.55
C PRO A 114 -8.79 -16.34 -11.60
N GLN A 115 -8.29 -16.96 -12.68
CA GLN A 115 -7.69 -16.23 -13.82
C GLN A 115 -8.68 -15.92 -14.94
N GLN A 116 -9.88 -16.51 -14.90
CA GLN A 116 -11.00 -16.19 -15.77
C GLN A 116 -12.20 -15.93 -14.87
N VAL A 117 -12.83 -14.76 -14.99
CA VAL A 117 -13.95 -14.36 -14.14
C VAL A 117 -15.00 -13.62 -14.96
N SER A 118 -16.24 -13.63 -14.48
CA SER A 118 -17.30 -12.78 -15.01
C SER A 118 -17.06 -11.31 -14.64
N SER A 119 -17.74 -10.38 -15.33
CA SER A 119 -17.71 -8.97 -14.92
C SER A 119 -18.17 -8.81 -13.47
N MET A 120 -17.44 -7.99 -12.70
CA MET A 120 -17.65 -7.76 -11.26
C MET A 120 -17.49 -8.97 -10.33
N GLU A 121 -17.05 -10.12 -10.85
CA GLU A 121 -16.71 -11.26 -10.02
C GLU A 121 -15.40 -11.02 -9.25
N ARG A 122 -15.27 -11.68 -8.09
CA ARG A 122 -14.13 -11.50 -7.20
C ARG A 122 -12.89 -12.21 -7.76
N ILE A 123 -11.77 -11.50 -7.73
CA ILE A 123 -10.44 -12.02 -8.03
C ILE A 123 -9.61 -11.89 -6.76
N ASP A 124 -9.19 -13.02 -6.18
CA ASP A 124 -8.32 -13.05 -5.03
C ASP A 124 -6.87 -12.85 -5.46
N LEU A 125 -6.20 -11.90 -4.83
CA LEU A 125 -4.80 -11.55 -5.03
C LEU A 125 -4.01 -11.95 -3.79
N THR A 126 -3.14 -12.94 -3.95
CA THR A 126 -2.34 -13.50 -2.85
C THR A 126 -0.87 -13.45 -3.17
N GLY A 127 -0.03 -13.38 -2.14
CA GLY A 127 1.39 -13.27 -2.37
C GLY A 127 2.28 -13.39 -1.15
N THR A 128 3.58 -13.27 -1.40
CA THR A 128 4.61 -13.31 -0.37
C THR A 128 5.55 -12.12 -0.53
N TYR A 129 6.01 -11.59 0.60
CA TYR A 129 7.01 -10.53 0.63
C TYR A 129 7.92 -10.72 1.84
N LYS A 130 9.01 -11.49 1.67
CA LYS A 130 9.93 -11.74 2.78
C LYS A 130 10.75 -10.48 3.05
N GLY A 131 10.58 -9.92 4.25
CA GLY A 131 11.23 -8.70 4.69
C GLY A 131 10.44 -7.41 4.43
N GLY A 132 9.17 -7.52 4.04
CA GLY A 132 8.23 -6.39 3.96
C GLY A 132 7.17 -6.43 5.05
N GLU A 133 7.50 -6.94 6.25
CA GLU A 133 6.52 -7.04 7.35
C GLU A 133 5.96 -5.65 7.70
N GLY A 134 4.63 -5.54 7.76
CA GLY A 134 3.95 -4.26 8.02
C GLY A 134 3.88 -3.31 6.82
N SER A 135 4.52 -3.63 5.68
CA SER A 135 4.44 -2.81 4.47
C SER A 135 3.01 -2.77 3.93
N VAL A 136 2.62 -1.59 3.42
CA VAL A 136 1.35 -1.38 2.72
C VAL A 136 1.59 -1.51 1.22
N LEU A 137 0.96 -2.52 0.63
CA LEU A 137 1.03 -2.82 -0.79
C LEU A 137 -0.17 -2.23 -1.52
N GLN A 138 0.10 -1.31 -2.44
CA GLN A 138 -0.87 -0.70 -3.33
C GLN A 138 -1.11 -1.63 -4.53
N VAL A 139 -2.36 -2.02 -4.77
CA VAL A 139 -2.72 -2.76 -5.99
C VAL A 139 -2.72 -1.79 -7.16
N GLN A 140 -2.10 -2.19 -8.27
CA GLN A 140 -2.08 -1.42 -9.51
C GLN A 140 -2.59 -2.26 -10.66
N ARG A 141 -3.25 -1.60 -11.61
CA ARG A 141 -3.72 -2.18 -12.86
C ARG A 141 -3.00 -1.51 -14.02
N LEU A 142 -2.65 -2.28 -15.05
CA LEU A 142 -2.15 -1.71 -16.30
C LEU A 142 -3.33 -1.14 -17.11
N GLN A 143 -3.26 0.13 -17.45
CA GLN A 143 -4.24 0.85 -18.26
C GLN A 143 -3.52 1.77 -19.23
N ASP A 144 -3.87 1.72 -20.52
CA ASP A 144 -3.30 2.58 -21.55
C ASP A 144 -1.76 2.59 -21.58
N GLY A 145 -1.15 1.42 -21.30
CA GLY A 145 0.31 1.25 -21.25
C GLY A 145 0.98 1.75 -19.97
N SER A 146 0.23 2.33 -19.04
CA SER A 146 0.73 2.85 -17.76
C SER A 146 0.14 2.09 -16.58
N TRP A 147 0.88 2.03 -15.47
CA TRP A 147 0.36 1.45 -14.24
C TRP A 147 -0.39 2.51 -13.44
N THR A 148 -1.64 2.21 -13.12
CA THR A 148 -2.53 3.09 -12.37
C THR A 148 -2.96 2.41 -11.08
N ASP A 149 -3.12 3.20 -10.02
CA ASP A 149 -3.57 2.69 -8.74
C ASP A 149 -5.01 2.18 -8.83
N PHE A 150 -5.20 0.95 -8.36
CA PHE A 150 -6.52 0.36 -8.13
C PHE A 150 -6.88 0.62 -6.67
N PRO A 151 -8.13 1.00 -6.31
CA PRO A 151 -8.47 1.45 -4.95
C PRO A 151 -8.55 0.31 -3.92
N VAL A 152 -7.51 -0.51 -3.83
CA VAL A 152 -7.35 -1.64 -2.93
C VAL A 152 -5.89 -1.70 -2.47
N THR A 153 -5.71 -1.91 -1.17
CA THR A 153 -4.41 -2.13 -0.55
C THR A 153 -4.38 -3.49 0.14
N ALA A 154 -3.18 -4.00 0.39
CA ALA A 154 -2.94 -5.17 1.24
C ALA A 154 -1.83 -4.85 2.25
N VAL A 155 -1.95 -5.37 3.46
CA VAL A 155 -0.88 -5.28 4.47
C VAL A 155 -0.17 -6.62 4.54
N VAL A 156 1.16 -6.56 4.59
CA VAL A 156 1.97 -7.78 4.74
C VAL A 156 2.02 -8.21 6.20
N SER A 157 1.64 -9.45 6.46
CA SER A 157 1.76 -10.11 7.76
C SER A 157 2.34 -11.51 7.62
N GLY A 158 3.29 -11.86 8.49
CA GLY A 158 4.01 -13.14 8.43
C GLY A 158 4.79 -13.32 7.11
N GLY A 159 5.17 -12.21 6.46
CA GLY A 159 5.76 -12.20 5.12
C GLY A 159 4.82 -12.69 4.00
N THR A 160 3.50 -12.64 4.21
CA THR A 160 2.45 -12.95 3.23
C THR A 160 1.43 -11.83 3.17
N PHE A 161 0.66 -11.76 2.09
CA PHE A 161 -0.46 -10.83 1.96
C PHE A 161 -1.58 -11.46 1.15
N SER A 162 -2.80 -11.01 1.40
CA SER A 162 -4.00 -11.40 0.67
C SER A 162 -4.94 -10.21 0.58
N THR A 163 -5.57 -10.03 -0.57
CA THR A 163 -6.63 -9.06 -0.81
C THR A 163 -7.48 -9.55 -1.98
N TYR A 164 -8.50 -8.79 -2.36
CA TYR A 164 -9.30 -9.11 -3.54
C TYR A 164 -9.63 -7.85 -4.32
N VAL A 165 -9.89 -8.03 -5.62
CA VAL A 165 -10.39 -6.98 -6.51
C VAL A 165 -11.65 -7.44 -7.22
N GLN A 166 -12.47 -6.47 -7.62
CA GLN A 166 -13.64 -6.68 -8.48
C GLN A 166 -13.59 -5.60 -9.54
N THR A 167 -13.80 -5.97 -10.79
CA THR A 167 -13.72 -5.00 -11.88
C THR A 167 -14.77 -5.29 -12.95
N GLY A 168 -15.39 -4.23 -13.46
CA GLY A 168 -16.29 -4.30 -14.61
C GLY A 168 -15.58 -4.14 -15.95
N TYR A 169 -14.26 -3.94 -15.94
CA TYR A 169 -13.46 -3.81 -17.16
C TYR A 169 -13.31 -5.18 -17.81
N ALA A 170 -13.92 -5.37 -18.98
CA ALA A 170 -13.83 -6.61 -19.74
C ALA A 170 -12.50 -6.74 -20.49
N GLY A 171 -12.12 -7.98 -20.78
CA GLY A 171 -10.89 -8.35 -21.51
C GLY A 171 -9.73 -8.74 -20.59
N GLU A 172 -8.52 -8.67 -21.14
CA GLU A 172 -7.29 -9.01 -20.43
C GLU A 172 -6.88 -7.86 -19.48
N VAL A 173 -6.99 -8.10 -18.18
CA VAL A 173 -6.59 -7.16 -17.13
C VAL A 173 -5.30 -7.62 -16.47
N LYS A 174 -4.31 -6.73 -16.40
CA LYS A 174 -3.02 -6.97 -15.74
C LYS A 174 -2.95 -6.28 -14.40
N PHE A 175 -2.63 -7.02 -13.35
CA PHE A 175 -2.43 -6.51 -12.00
C PHE A 175 -0.98 -6.67 -11.55
N ARG A 176 -0.55 -5.78 -10.67
CA ARG A 176 0.67 -5.91 -9.85
C ARG A 176 0.41 -5.27 -8.48
N VAL A 177 1.34 -5.46 -7.55
CA VAL A 177 1.39 -4.68 -6.32
C VAL A 177 2.67 -3.86 -6.23
N LEU A 178 2.58 -2.69 -5.61
CA LEU A 178 3.66 -1.75 -5.34
C LEU A 178 3.76 -1.56 -3.81
N ASP A 179 4.96 -1.72 -3.26
CA ASP A 179 5.24 -1.31 -1.87
C ASP A 179 5.35 0.21 -1.81
N SER A 180 4.44 0.84 -1.06
CA SER A 180 4.28 2.29 -1.01
C SER A 180 5.48 3.01 -0.39
N ASP A 181 6.28 2.31 0.42
CA ASP A 181 7.44 2.90 1.10
C ASP A 181 8.75 2.70 0.33
N SER A 182 8.88 1.60 -0.42
CA SER A 182 10.14 1.18 -1.04
C SER A 182 10.15 1.15 -2.56
N ASP A 183 9.02 1.52 -3.19
CA ASP A 183 8.79 1.50 -4.64
C ASP A 183 9.04 0.13 -5.30
N ARG A 184 9.05 -0.95 -4.51
CA ARG A 184 9.25 -2.30 -5.03
C ARG A 184 7.97 -2.86 -5.61
N THR A 185 8.07 -3.43 -6.80
CA THR A 185 6.93 -4.05 -7.48
C THR A 185 6.99 -5.56 -7.47
N SER A 186 5.82 -6.21 -7.51
CA SER A 186 5.71 -7.65 -7.77
C SER A 186 5.93 -8.00 -9.25
N ASN A 187 5.86 -9.29 -9.56
CA ASN A 187 5.53 -9.74 -10.91
C ASN A 187 4.11 -9.29 -11.31
N THR A 188 3.87 -9.24 -12.61
CA THR A 188 2.54 -9.03 -13.18
C THR A 188 1.75 -10.34 -13.18
N VAL A 189 0.45 -10.25 -12.90
CA VAL A 189 -0.52 -11.31 -13.10
C VAL A 189 -1.57 -10.85 -14.11
N THR A 190 -2.04 -11.76 -14.94
CA THR A 190 -3.05 -11.50 -15.97
C THR A 190 -4.32 -12.25 -15.63
N VAL A 191 -5.46 -11.56 -15.71
CA VAL A 191 -6.80 -12.11 -15.47
C VAL A 191 -7.70 -11.69 -16.63
N THR A 192 -8.46 -12.63 -17.17
CA THR A 192 -9.44 -12.36 -18.21
C THR A 192 -10.81 -12.15 -17.58
N VAL A 193 -11.45 -11.03 -17.91
CA VAL A 193 -12.77 -10.64 -17.38
C VAL A 193 -13.80 -10.63 -18.50
N GLY A 194 -14.91 -11.33 -18.31
CA GLY A 194 -16.03 -11.39 -19.25
C GLY A 194 -16.17 -12.70 -20.02
#